data_AF-A0A2V6SA48-F1
#
_entry.id   AF-A0A2V6SA48-F1
#
_cell.length_a   1.000
_cell.length_b   1.000
_cell.length_c   1.000
_cell.angle_alpha   90.00
_cell.angle_beta   90.00
_cell.angle_gamma   90.00
#
_symmetry.space_group_name_H-M   'P 1'
#
loop_
_entity.id
_entity.type
_entity.pdbx_description
1 polymer ?
#
loop_
_entity_poly.entity_id
_entity_poly.type
_entity_poly.pdbx_seq_one_letter_code
_entity_poly.pdbx_strand_id
1 'polypeptide(L)'
;VLTRLAYGGRISFLISGTAVLAHTLIGLAAGVVAGAAAGRVDSTLMRVTDVFLAFPPLLFLVLVTGLLGPRIPYIVLALSLVGWASMARQVRAEALGLRVREFVLAARALGATEGRVVGRHILGNVLTLRSRRSPSSGSASSRRSRPGGR
;
A
#
# COMPACT_ATOMS: atom_id res chain seq x y z
N VAL A 1 -16.58 -37.64 -2.47
CA VAL A 1 -15.73 -36.50 -2.88
C VAL A 1 -16.37 -35.14 -2.50
N LEU A 2 -17.63 -34.88 -2.88
CA LEU A 2 -18.38 -33.66 -2.52
C LEU A 2 -18.36 -33.31 -1.02
N THR A 3 -18.52 -34.29 -0.12
CA THR A 3 -18.49 -34.06 1.34
C THR A 3 -17.15 -33.53 1.83
N ARG A 4 -16.03 -33.99 1.26
CA ARG A 4 -14.68 -33.51 1.62
C ARG A 4 -14.45 -32.09 1.11
N LEU A 5 -14.93 -31.78 -0.10
CA LEU A 5 -14.88 -30.43 -0.66
C LEU A 5 -15.73 -29.44 0.16
N ALA A 6 -16.95 -29.82 0.54
CA ALA A 6 -17.83 -28.99 1.34
C ALA A 6 -17.25 -28.72 2.75
N TYR A 7 -16.67 -29.75 3.38
CA TYR A 7 -16.04 -29.60 4.70
C TYR A 7 -14.77 -28.74 4.64
N GLY A 8 -13.90 -28.98 3.66
CA GLY A 8 -12.72 -28.15 3.43
C GLY A 8 -13.08 -26.70 3.11
N GLY A 9 -14.08 -26.49 2.24
CA GLY A 9 -14.60 -25.16 1.90
C GLY A 9 -15.12 -24.39 3.11
N ARG A 10 -15.92 -25.03 3.98
CA ARG A 10 -16.42 -24.41 5.22
C ARG A 10 -15.28 -23.91 6.11
N ILE A 11 -14.23 -24.71 6.30
CA ILE A 11 -13.08 -24.33 7.12
C ILE A 11 -12.33 -23.17 6.47
N SER A 12 -12.05 -23.24 5.16
CA SER A 12 -11.37 -22.16 4.45
C SER A 12 -12.14 -20.84 4.50
N PHE A 13 -13.47 -20.88 4.35
CA PHE A 13 -14.32 -19.69 4.49
C PHE A 13 -14.31 -19.10 5.90
N LEU A 14 -14.35 -19.95 6.94
CA LEU A 14 -14.26 -19.49 8.33
C LEU A 14 -12.91 -18.84 8.61
N ILE A 15 -11.80 -19.46 8.18
CA ILE A 15 -10.45 -18.92 8.37
C ILE A 15 -10.31 -17.58 7.65
N SER A 16 -10.59 -17.55 6.34
CA SER A 16 -10.45 -16.33 5.56
C SER A 16 -11.39 -15.23 6.05
N GLY A 17 -12.65 -15.54 6.34
CA GLY A 17 -13.62 -14.56 6.83
C GLY A 17 -13.21 -13.94 8.17
N THR A 18 -12.81 -14.77 9.14
CA THR A 18 -12.37 -14.26 10.45
C THR A 18 -11.07 -13.47 10.37
N ALA A 19 -10.09 -13.97 9.60
CA ALA A 19 -8.84 -13.27 9.37
C ALA A 19 -9.07 -11.92 8.67
N VAL A 20 -10.00 -11.89 7.70
CA VAL A 20 -10.36 -10.68 6.95
C VAL A 20 -10.96 -9.61 7.84
N LEU A 21 -11.94 -10.00 8.65
CA LEU A 21 -12.57 -9.10 9.60
C LEU A 21 -11.54 -8.53 10.60
N ALA A 22 -10.71 -9.40 11.19
CA ALA A 22 -9.71 -8.98 12.16
C ALA A 22 -8.66 -8.03 11.55
N HIS A 23 -8.10 -8.36 10.38
CA HIS A 23 -7.12 -7.48 9.74
C HIS A 23 -7.72 -6.14 9.32
N THR A 24 -8.99 -6.15 8.91
CA THR A 24 -9.68 -4.95 8.46
C THR A 24 -9.93 -4.02 9.64
N LEU A 25 -10.39 -4.54 10.77
CA LEU A 25 -10.61 -3.74 11.98
C LEU A 25 -9.30 -3.14 12.50
N ILE A 26 -8.24 -3.94 12.59
CA ILE A 26 -6.92 -3.47 13.06
C ILE A 26 -6.35 -2.42 12.09
N GLY A 27 -6.38 -2.72 10.79
CA GLY A 27 -5.88 -1.82 9.76
C GLY A 27 -6.67 -0.52 9.67
N LEU A 28 -8.00 -0.58 9.79
CA LEU A 28 -8.87 0.59 9.79
C LEU A 28 -8.56 1.50 10.99
N ALA A 29 -8.51 0.94 12.20
CA ALA A 29 -8.18 1.70 13.40
C ALA A 29 -6.81 2.38 13.27
N ALA A 30 -5.77 1.62 12.88
CA ALA A 30 -4.43 2.16 12.69
C ALA A 30 -4.37 3.23 11.58
N GLY A 31 -5.01 2.98 10.44
CA GLY A 31 -5.00 3.87 9.29
C GLY A 31 -5.73 5.19 9.55
N VAL A 32 -6.87 5.15 10.25
CA VAL A 32 -7.60 6.37 10.68
C VAL A 32 -6.75 7.18 11.65
N VAL A 33 -6.13 6.53 12.65
CA VAL A 33 -5.27 7.22 13.63
C VAL A 33 -4.07 7.88 12.93
N ALA A 34 -3.41 7.19 12.01
CA ALA A 34 -2.29 7.76 11.25
C ALA A 34 -2.71 8.86 10.26
N GLY A 35 -3.88 8.73 9.63
CA GLY A 35 -4.41 9.76 8.72
C GLY A 35 -4.82 11.04 9.45
N ALA A 36 -5.36 10.90 10.67
CA ALA A 36 -5.76 12.01 11.52
C ALA A 36 -4.55 12.69 12.19
N ALA A 37 -3.60 11.93 12.73
CA ALA A 37 -2.45 12.46 13.45
C ALA A 37 -1.35 12.95 12.48
N ALA A 38 -1.38 14.21 12.05
CA ALA A 38 -0.45 14.78 11.06
C ALA A 38 1.01 14.99 11.55
N GLY A 39 1.64 14.03 12.23
CA GLY A 39 2.93 14.24 12.91
C GLY A 39 3.68 12.98 13.37
N ARG A 40 4.30 13.03 14.57
CA ARG A 40 5.18 11.97 15.09
C ARG A 40 4.49 10.62 15.27
N VAL A 41 3.22 10.61 15.65
CA VAL A 41 2.41 9.40 15.84
C VAL A 41 2.26 8.66 14.52
N ASP A 42 1.88 9.38 13.46
CA ASP A 42 1.77 8.86 12.10
C ASP A 42 3.11 8.32 11.60
N SER A 43 4.21 9.07 11.72
CA SER A 43 5.53 8.59 11.32
C SER A 43 5.94 7.31 12.05
N THR A 44 5.66 7.20 13.35
CA THR A 44 5.98 6.01 14.15
C THR A 44 5.12 4.81 13.72
N LEU A 45 3.81 5.01 13.58
CA LEU A 45 2.90 3.93 13.18
C LEU A 45 3.20 3.41 11.76
N MET A 46 3.63 4.32 10.89
CA MET A 46 3.96 3.99 9.50
C MET A 46 5.30 3.29 9.40
N ARG A 47 6.28 3.64 10.25
CA ARG A 47 7.51 2.84 10.39
C ARG A 47 7.22 1.40 10.83
N VAL A 48 6.34 1.21 11.82
CA VAL A 48 5.94 -0.14 12.24
C VAL A 48 5.29 -0.86 11.07
N THR A 49 4.33 -0.23 10.41
CA THR A 49 3.66 -0.77 9.21
C THR A 49 4.67 -1.17 8.12
N ASP A 50 5.65 -0.33 7.83
CA ASP A 50 6.67 -0.57 6.80
C ASP A 50 7.59 -1.74 7.17
N VAL A 51 7.90 -1.95 8.45
CA VAL A 51 8.65 -3.13 8.93
C VAL A 51 7.88 -4.43 8.67
N PHE A 52 6.56 -4.45 8.95
CA PHE A 52 5.72 -5.62 8.68
C PHE A 52 5.60 -5.90 7.17
N LEU A 53 5.52 -4.86 6.34
CA LEU A 53 5.44 -5.00 4.89
C LEU A 53 6.75 -5.40 4.23
N ALA A 54 7.89 -5.06 4.83
CA ALA A 54 9.20 -5.50 4.39
C ALA A 54 9.42 -7.01 4.63
N PHE A 55 8.69 -7.60 5.56
CA PHE A 55 8.82 -9.01 5.88
C PHE A 55 7.96 -9.88 4.94
N PRO A 56 8.54 -10.88 4.25
CA PRO A 56 7.78 -11.73 3.35
C PRO A 56 6.62 -12.46 4.06
N PRO A 57 5.36 -12.32 3.60
CA PRO A 57 4.17 -12.91 4.23
C PRO A 57 4.27 -14.41 4.54
N LEU A 58 4.83 -15.17 3.58
CA LEU A 58 4.99 -16.62 3.71
C LEU A 58 5.97 -16.98 4.83
N LEU A 59 7.04 -16.21 4.98
CA LEU A 59 8.00 -16.43 6.07
C LEU A 59 7.34 -16.17 7.42
N PHE A 60 6.47 -15.16 7.52
CA PHE A 60 5.74 -14.86 8.77
C PHE A 60 4.81 -16.01 9.15
N LEU A 61 4.07 -16.52 8.18
CA LEU A 61 3.15 -17.63 8.39
C LEU A 61 3.87 -18.89 8.85
N VAL A 62 4.98 -19.25 8.18
CA VAL A 62 5.80 -20.41 8.56
C VAL A 62 6.48 -20.19 9.91
N LEU A 63 6.93 -18.97 10.24
CA LEU A 63 7.50 -18.64 11.54
C LEU A 63 6.48 -18.86 12.67
N VAL A 64 5.29 -18.27 12.53
CA VAL A 64 4.22 -18.40 13.54
C VAL A 64 3.80 -19.86 13.71
N THR A 65 3.57 -20.58 12.61
CA THR A 65 3.17 -21.99 12.66
C THR A 65 4.30 -22.93 13.09
N GLY A 66 5.56 -22.56 12.85
CA GLY A 66 6.74 -23.30 13.31
C GLY A 66 6.99 -23.12 14.81
N LEU A 67 6.77 -21.92 15.37
CA LEU A 67 6.96 -21.65 16.79
C LEU A 67 5.78 -22.09 17.66
N LEU A 68 4.55 -21.79 17.22
CA LEU A 68 3.33 -22.04 18.00
C LEU A 68 2.60 -23.33 17.59
N GLY A 69 3.04 -23.97 16.51
CA GLY A 69 2.41 -25.16 15.92
C GLY A 69 1.29 -24.83 14.92
N PRO A 70 0.85 -25.81 14.11
CA PRO A 70 -0.11 -25.61 13.03
C PRO A 70 -1.56 -25.66 13.53
N ARG A 71 -1.97 -24.71 14.38
CA ARG A 71 -3.36 -24.59 14.83
C ARG A 71 -4.09 -23.48 14.06
N ILE A 72 -5.37 -23.72 13.74
CA ILE A 72 -6.27 -22.75 13.08
C ILE A 72 -6.17 -21.32 13.65
N PRO A 73 -6.25 -21.08 14.98
CA PRO A 73 -6.15 -19.73 15.52
C PRO A 73 -4.82 -19.03 15.20
N TYR A 74 -3.71 -19.76 15.11
CA TYR A 74 -2.40 -19.17 14.78
C TYR A 74 -2.28 -18.83 13.30
N ILE A 75 -2.94 -19.60 12.43
CA ILE A 75 -3.05 -19.26 11.00
C ILE A 75 -3.87 -17.97 10.85
N VAL A 76 -5.02 -17.87 11.54
CA VAL A 76 -5.85 -16.66 11.53
C VAL A 76 -5.05 -15.46 12.05
N LEU A 77 -4.36 -15.60 13.18
CA LEU A 77 -3.49 -14.57 13.74
C LEU A 77 -2.41 -14.11 12.75
N ALA A 78 -1.72 -15.05 12.11
CA ALA A 78 -0.69 -14.74 11.14
C ALA A 78 -1.23 -13.98 9.92
N LEU A 79 -2.34 -14.45 9.36
CA LEU A 79 -3.00 -13.78 8.23
C LEU A 79 -3.47 -12.37 8.61
N SER A 80 -4.00 -12.20 9.82
CA SER A 80 -4.44 -10.88 10.30
C SER A 80 -3.29 -9.92 10.52
N LEU A 81 -2.17 -10.39 11.09
CA LEU A 81 -0.97 -9.60 11.34
C LEU A 81 -0.17 -9.25 10.08
N VAL A 82 -0.36 -9.96 8.98
CA VAL A 82 0.21 -9.57 7.69
C VAL A 82 -0.72 -8.59 6.98
N GLY A 83 -2.03 -8.85 6.98
CA GLY A 83 -3.02 -8.06 6.25
C GLY A 83 -3.25 -6.65 6.79
N TRP A 84 -3.17 -6.44 8.11
CA TRP A 84 -3.52 -5.15 8.72
C TRP A 84 -2.63 -4.01 8.24
N ALA A 85 -1.33 -4.27 8.02
CA ALA A 85 -0.36 -3.26 7.61
C ALA A 85 -0.70 -2.67 6.23
N SER A 86 -1.10 -3.52 5.28
CA SER A 86 -1.54 -3.06 3.97
C SER A 86 -2.84 -2.25 4.08
N MET A 87 -3.80 -2.74 4.86
CA MET A 87 -5.08 -2.05 5.06
C MET A 87 -4.90 -0.69 5.75
N ALA A 88 -3.99 -0.59 6.73
CA ALA A 88 -3.67 0.65 7.43
C ALA A 88 -3.14 1.72 6.47
N ARG A 89 -2.23 1.37 5.54
CA ARG A 89 -1.76 2.33 4.53
C ARG A 89 -2.86 2.76 3.57
N GLN A 90 -3.72 1.83 3.16
CA GLN A 90 -4.82 2.14 2.24
C GLN A 90 -5.79 3.13 2.88
N VAL A 91 -6.22 2.86 4.11
CA VAL A 91 -7.09 3.77 4.88
C VAL A 91 -6.41 5.10 5.15
N ARG A 92 -5.11 5.11 5.48
CA ARG A 92 -4.35 6.34 5.67
C ARG A 92 -4.34 7.20 4.39
N ALA A 93 -4.12 6.58 3.23
CA ALA A 93 -4.10 7.29 1.95
C ALA A 93 -5.45 7.97 1.68
N GLU A 94 -6.56 7.28 1.94
CA GLU A 94 -7.91 7.83 1.85
C GLU A 94 -8.12 8.99 2.84
N ALA A 95 -7.73 8.81 4.10
CA ALA A 95 -7.87 9.82 5.14
C ALA A 95 -7.07 11.11 4.84
N LEU A 96 -5.84 10.96 4.31
CA LEU A 96 -5.04 12.10 3.85
C LEU A 96 -5.70 12.78 2.63
N GLY A 97 -6.25 12.00 1.71
CA GLY A 97 -6.99 12.52 0.55
C GLY A 97 -8.21 13.35 0.95
N LEU A 98 -8.98 12.90 1.95
CA LEU A 98 -10.11 13.65 2.51
C LEU A 98 -9.66 14.99 3.12
N ARG A 99 -8.60 14.98 3.93
CA ARG A 99 -8.05 16.20 4.51
C ARG A 99 -7.62 17.21 3.44
N VAL A 100 -6.92 16.76 2.41
CA VAL A 100 -6.52 17.64 1.29
C VAL A 100 -7.74 18.27 0.62
N ARG A 101 -8.81 17.50 0.38
CA ARG A 101 -10.06 18.02 -0.20
C ARG A 101 -10.72 19.07 0.70
N GLU A 102 -10.81 18.81 2.00
CA GLU A 102 -11.34 19.77 2.99
C GLU A 102 -10.51 21.06 3.04
N PHE A 103 -9.17 20.95 3.02
CA PHE A 103 -8.29 22.13 2.98
C PHE A 103 -8.48 22.95 1.70
N VAL A 104 -8.63 22.31 0.54
CA VAL A 104 -8.88 23.01 -0.73
C VAL A 104 -10.25 23.69 -0.70
N LEU A 105 -11.29 23.04 -0.19
CA LEU A 105 -12.63 23.62 -0.05
C LEU A 105 -12.62 24.82 0.92
N ALA A 106 -11.96 24.71 2.06
CA ALA A 106 -11.81 25.82 3.01
C ALA A 106 -11.00 26.99 2.42
N ALA A 107 -9.92 26.72 1.70
CA ALA A 107 -9.12 27.75 1.03
C ALA A 107 -9.91 28.48 -0.06
N ARG A 108 -10.76 27.76 -0.82
CA ARG A 108 -11.69 28.36 -1.80
C ARG A 108 -12.73 29.25 -1.10
N ALA A 109 -13.30 28.80 0.01
CA ALA A 109 -14.27 29.57 0.79
C ALA A 109 -13.68 30.87 1.38
N LEU A 110 -12.37 30.90 1.64
CA LEU A 110 -11.63 32.04 2.18
C LEU A 110 -10.98 32.94 1.10
N GLY A 111 -11.26 32.71 -0.18
CA GLY A 111 -10.83 33.61 -1.28
C GLY A 111 -9.35 33.52 -1.66
N ALA A 112 -8.63 32.46 -1.27
CA ALA A 112 -7.21 32.28 -1.64
C ALA A 112 -7.06 31.71 -3.07
N THR A 113 -6.20 32.31 -3.90
CA THR A 113 -5.95 31.90 -5.29
C THR A 113 -5.22 30.56 -5.39
N GLU A 114 -5.84 29.62 -6.09
CA GLU A 114 -5.51 28.19 -6.19
C GLU A 114 -4.08 27.86 -6.69
N GLY A 115 -3.39 28.80 -7.33
CA GLY A 115 -2.14 28.54 -8.04
C GLY A 115 -0.93 28.21 -7.17
N ARG A 116 -0.84 28.74 -5.94
CA ARG A 116 0.39 28.62 -5.12
C ARG A 116 0.48 27.31 -4.34
N VAL A 117 -0.66 26.74 -3.94
CA VAL A 117 -0.74 25.48 -3.17
C VAL A 117 -0.62 24.27 -4.09
N VAL A 118 -1.31 24.31 -5.23
CA VAL A 118 -1.30 23.24 -6.24
C VAL A 118 0.05 23.19 -6.97
N GLY A 119 0.63 24.35 -7.29
CA GLY A 119 1.90 24.45 -8.00
C GLY A 119 3.09 23.82 -7.26
N ARG A 120 3.17 23.97 -5.93
CA ARG A 120 4.30 23.41 -5.14
C ARG A 120 4.15 21.92 -4.83
N HIS A 121 2.92 21.40 -4.74
CA HIS A 121 2.67 20.00 -4.43
C HIS A 121 2.68 19.08 -5.67
N ILE A 122 2.21 19.57 -6.82
CA ILE A 122 2.17 18.79 -8.06
C ILE A 122 3.52 18.79 -8.79
N LEU A 123 4.28 19.91 -8.83
CA LEU A 123 5.60 19.92 -9.50
C LEU A 123 6.60 18.95 -8.84
N GLY A 124 6.60 18.82 -7.51
CA GLY A 124 7.50 17.90 -6.80
C GLY A 124 7.22 16.42 -7.10
N ASN A 125 5.93 16.05 -7.20
CA ASN A 125 5.54 14.67 -7.48
C ASN A 125 5.72 14.27 -8.95
N VAL A 126 5.51 15.20 -9.89
CA VAL A 126 5.67 14.91 -11.33
C VAL A 126 7.14 14.82 -11.74
N LEU A 127 8.04 15.61 -11.12
CA LEU A 127 9.49 15.52 -11.40
C LEU A 127 10.09 14.17 -10.96
N THR A 128 9.62 13.57 -9.87
CA THR A 128 10.09 12.25 -9.43
C THR A 128 9.51 11.10 -10.27
N LEU A 129 8.24 11.22 -10.72
CA LEU A 129 7.57 10.13 -11.45
C LEU A 129 8.03 9.99 -12.90
N ARG A 130 8.46 11.09 -13.55
CA ARG A 130 8.91 11.07 -14.96
C ARG A 130 10.24 10.31 -15.17
N SER A 131 11.06 10.12 -14.14
CA SER A 131 12.35 9.43 -14.27
C SER A 131 12.24 7.91 -14.43
N ARG A 132 11.05 7.29 -14.30
CA ARG A 132 10.89 5.83 -14.30
C ARG A 132 9.98 5.26 -15.38
N ARG A 133 9.70 6.01 -16.46
CA ARG A 133 9.07 5.44 -17.67
C ARG A 133 9.66 6.01 -18.95
N SER A 134 10.63 5.28 -19.49
CA SER A 134 10.55 4.88 -20.91
C SER A 134 11.43 3.65 -21.14
N PRO A 135 10.84 2.45 -21.25
CA PRO A 135 11.37 1.41 -22.11
C PRO A 135 10.94 1.70 -23.56
N SER A 136 11.90 1.51 -24.47
CA SER A 136 11.78 1.39 -25.93
C SER A 136 11.50 2.66 -26.75
N SER A 137 12.56 3.19 -27.37
CA SER A 137 12.48 3.74 -28.72
C SER A 137 13.27 2.83 -29.66
N GLY A 138 12.56 2.09 -30.51
CA GLY A 138 13.15 1.50 -31.70
C GLY A 138 13.41 2.57 -32.78
N SER A 139 14.35 2.24 -33.64
CA SER A 139 14.58 2.77 -34.99
C SER A 139 15.37 4.08 -35.19
N ALA A 140 16.35 3.92 -36.11
CA ALA A 140 16.86 4.91 -37.05
C ALA A 140 17.87 5.97 -36.55
N SER A 141 19.15 5.73 -36.86
CA SER A 141 19.92 6.52 -37.84
C SER A 141 21.39 6.74 -37.45
N SER A 142 22.29 5.95 -38.06
CA SER A 142 23.59 6.45 -38.51
C SER A 142 23.87 5.73 -39.83
N ARG A 143 23.32 6.20 -40.94
CA ARG A 143 23.91 7.28 -41.74
C ARG A 143 25.43 7.15 -41.82
N ARG A 144 25.86 6.68 -42.99
CA ARG A 144 27.03 7.14 -43.74
C ARG A 144 28.38 7.17 -43.00
N SER A 145 29.23 6.24 -43.39
CA SER A 145 30.64 6.51 -43.63
C SER A 145 31.12 5.74 -44.86
N ARG A 146 30.76 6.24 -46.04
CA ARG A 146 31.69 6.28 -47.17
C ARG A 146 32.65 7.45 -46.86
N PRO A 147 33.95 7.20 -46.89
CA PRO A 147 34.79 7.65 -47.99
C PRO A 147 35.63 6.46 -48.51
N GLY A 148 35.80 6.23 -49.80
CA GLY A 148 36.52 7.11 -50.71
C GLY A 148 37.99 6.68 -50.77
N GLY A 149 38.40 6.06 -51.88
CA GLY A 149 39.80 6.09 -52.31
C GLY A 149 40.55 4.76 -52.40
N ARG A 150 40.85 4.41 -53.66
CA ARG A 150 41.92 3.55 -54.19
C ARG A 150 41.63 2.07 -54.33
#